data_AF-A0A0N4ZZM0-F1
#
_entry.id   AF-A0A0N4ZZM0-F1
#
_cell.length_a   1.000
_cell.length_b   1.000
_cell.length_c   1.000
_cell.angle_alpha   90.00
_cell.angle_beta   90.00
_cell.angle_gamma   90.00
#
_symmetry.space_group_name_H-M   'P 1'
#
loop_
_entity.id
_entity.type
_entity.pdbx_description
1 polymer ?
#
loop_
_entity_poly.entity_id
_entity_poly.type
_entity_poly.pdbx_seq_one_letter_code
_entity_poly.pdbx_strand_id
1 'polypeptide(L)'
;MNVTIGKHCNSYHIGFEWEFNLTCNGQPYYQSDLYAYHAYVFLWRIWSTDVVMKPTQTSLVRISMKRSNEPILNFYYQVDIHHKCNRYDPKNTKEYVCTIWPGDSCYSCSSAQPSKCGFNIDLSKSSVSSGLCTHTRYTPQS
;
A
#
# COMPACT_ATOMS: atom_id res chain seq x y z
N MET A 1 17.67 5.93 -4.79
CA MET A 1 17.36 5.33 -3.47
C MET A 1 16.86 3.93 -3.73
N ASN A 2 17.48 2.92 -3.09
CA ASN A 2 17.02 1.52 -3.20
C ASN A 2 15.68 1.41 -2.46
N VAL A 3 14.63 1.04 -3.18
CA VAL A 3 13.34 0.65 -2.58
C VAL A 3 13.58 -0.69 -1.88
N THR A 4 13.70 -0.67 -0.56
CA THR A 4 13.77 -1.90 0.24
C THR A 4 12.40 -2.56 0.21
N ILE A 5 12.35 -3.82 -0.21
CA ILE A 5 11.13 -4.64 -0.32
C ILE A 5 10.65 -4.96 1.11
N GLY A 6 9.98 -4.01 1.76
CA GLY A 6 9.28 -4.14 3.06
C GLY A 6 9.97 -5.03 4.12
N LYS A 7 9.16 -5.62 5.01
CA LYS A 7 9.59 -6.61 6.00
C LYS A 7 9.22 -8.01 5.56
N HIS A 8 10.17 -8.93 5.57
CA HIS A 8 9.87 -10.35 5.36
C HIS A 8 9.22 -10.94 6.63
N CYS A 9 8.06 -11.57 6.49
CA CYS A 9 7.39 -12.28 7.58
C CYS A 9 7.29 -13.78 7.28
N ASN A 10 7.43 -14.57 8.34
CA ASN A 10 7.26 -16.02 8.33
C ASN A 10 6.45 -16.47 9.55
N SER A 11 5.17 -16.11 9.61
CA SER A 11 4.34 -16.27 10.81
C SER A 11 2.86 -16.10 10.54
N TYR A 12 2.05 -16.69 11.41
CA TYR A 12 0.60 -16.65 11.45
C TYR A 12 0.03 -15.48 12.26
N HIS A 13 0.88 -14.70 12.94
CA HIS A 13 0.49 -13.57 13.79
C HIS A 13 0.91 -12.24 13.18
N ILE A 14 -0.03 -11.61 12.48
CA ILE A 14 0.18 -10.33 11.81
C ILE A 14 -0.79 -9.30 12.35
N GLY A 15 -0.25 -8.16 12.74
CA GLY A 15 -1.03 -7.00 13.13
C GLY A 15 -0.45 -5.73 12.52
N PHE A 16 -1.30 -4.92 11.90
CA PHE A 16 -0.93 -3.56 11.49
C PHE A 16 -2.11 -2.59 11.56
N GLU A 17 -1.77 -1.32 11.81
CA GLU A 17 -2.64 -0.16 11.66
C GLU A 17 -1.86 0.92 10.89
N TRP A 18 -2.23 1.14 9.65
CA TRP A 18 -1.60 2.11 8.77
C TRP A 18 -2.53 3.28 8.50
N GLU A 19 -2.00 4.47 8.64
CA GLU A 19 -2.67 5.72 8.33
C GLU A 19 -2.00 6.37 7.13
N PHE A 20 -2.75 6.65 6.08
CA PHE A 20 -2.27 7.29 4.86
C PHE A 20 -2.91 8.67 4.76
N ASN A 21 -2.07 9.70 4.76
CA ASN A 21 -2.46 11.06 4.47
C ASN A 21 -2.07 11.38 3.02
N LEU A 22 -3.08 11.46 2.16
CA LEU A 22 -2.91 11.56 0.72
C LEU A 22 -3.07 12.99 0.24
N THR A 23 -2.07 13.45 -0.52
CA THR A 23 -2.07 14.75 -1.16
C THR A 23 -1.79 14.62 -2.65
N CYS A 24 -2.23 15.62 -3.40
CA CYS A 24 -1.96 15.78 -4.82
C CYS A 24 -1.54 17.22 -5.07
N ASN A 25 -0.30 17.45 -5.51
CA ASN A 25 0.27 18.79 -5.71
C ASN A 25 0.16 19.66 -4.44
N GLY A 26 0.36 19.05 -3.27
CA GLY A 26 0.28 19.73 -1.96
C GLY A 26 -1.12 19.98 -1.42
N GLN A 27 -2.19 19.60 -2.14
CA GLN A 27 -3.57 19.69 -1.66
C GLN A 27 -4.10 18.33 -1.20
N PRO A 28 -4.98 18.25 -0.21
CA PRO A 28 -5.62 16.99 0.19
C PRO A 28 -6.32 16.29 -0.99
N TYR A 29 -6.18 14.97 -1.08
CA TYR A 29 -6.75 14.16 -2.16
C TYR A 29 -7.75 13.13 -1.62
N TYR A 30 -8.93 13.03 -2.25
CA TYR A 30 -10.09 12.29 -1.72
C TYR A 30 -10.63 11.21 -2.67
N GLN A 31 -10.00 10.98 -3.82
CA GLN A 31 -10.50 10.07 -4.86
C GLN A 31 -9.49 8.96 -5.14
N SER A 32 -9.19 8.17 -4.12
CA SER A 32 -8.25 7.05 -4.21
C SER A 32 -8.88 5.75 -3.73
N ASP A 33 -8.54 4.67 -4.42
CA ASP A 33 -8.78 3.31 -3.95
C ASP A 33 -7.47 2.77 -3.38
N LEU A 34 -7.53 2.13 -2.21
CA LEU A 34 -6.35 1.56 -1.56
C LEU A 34 -6.51 0.06 -1.44
N TYR A 35 -5.48 -0.65 -1.88
CA TYR A 35 -5.42 -2.10 -1.86
C TYR A 35 -4.17 -2.52 -1.10
N ALA A 36 -4.35 -3.25 0.00
CA ALA A 36 -3.24 -3.88 0.70
C ALA A 36 -3.13 -5.33 0.24
N TYR A 37 -1.94 -5.69 -0.24
CA TYR A 37 -1.62 -7.02 -0.72
C TYR A 37 -0.51 -7.61 0.12
N HIS A 38 -0.55 -8.92 0.32
CA HIS A 38 0.64 -9.68 0.64
C HIS A 38 1.18 -10.37 -0.62
N ALA A 39 2.50 -10.36 -0.72
CA ALA A 39 3.26 -10.98 -1.78
C ALA A 39 3.96 -12.22 -1.22
N TYR A 40 3.63 -13.41 -1.73
CA TYR A 40 4.39 -14.62 -1.44
C TYR A 40 5.68 -14.62 -2.24
N VAL A 41 6.78 -14.98 -1.59
CA VAL A 41 8.04 -15.30 -2.25
C VAL A 41 8.32 -16.78 -2.01
N PHE A 42 7.58 -17.64 -2.71
CA PHE A 42 7.89 -19.07 -2.78
C PHE A 42 7.97 -19.48 -4.25
N LEU A 43 9.19 -19.50 -4.79
CA LEU A 43 9.57 -19.84 -6.18
C LEU A 43 8.96 -18.93 -7.28
N TRP A 44 7.82 -18.26 -7.03
CA TRP A 44 7.09 -17.35 -7.92
C TRP A 44 6.44 -16.24 -7.06
N ARG A 45 6.29 -15.02 -7.59
CA ARG A 45 5.59 -13.93 -6.88
C ARG A 45 4.08 -14.08 -7.06
N ILE A 46 3.38 -14.55 -6.03
CA ILE A 46 1.91 -14.59 -6.00
C ILE A 46 1.44 -13.44 -5.12
N TRP A 47 0.57 -12.59 -5.68
CA TRP A 47 -0.05 -11.47 -4.96
C TRP A 47 -1.46 -11.86 -4.57
N SER A 48 -1.80 -11.71 -3.29
CA SER A 48 -3.16 -11.89 -2.82
C SER A 48 -3.60 -10.65 -2.07
N THR A 49 -4.84 -10.24 -2.31
CA THR A 49 -5.40 -9.02 -1.72
C THR A 49 -5.99 -9.35 -0.36
N ASP A 50 -5.38 -8.84 0.70
CA ASP A 50 -5.85 -9.06 2.07
C ASP A 50 -6.86 -7.98 2.50
N VAL A 51 -6.68 -6.73 2.05
CA VAL A 51 -7.59 -5.62 2.38
C VAL A 51 -7.88 -4.79 1.15
N VAL A 52 -9.17 -4.52 0.92
CA VAL A 52 -9.66 -3.59 -0.10
C VAL A 52 -10.39 -2.45 0.61
N MET A 53 -9.84 -1.24 0.52
CA MET A 53 -10.58 -0.03 0.85
C MET A 53 -11.05 0.66 -0.43
N LYS A 54 -12.38 0.64 -0.60
CA LYS A 54 -13.12 1.37 -1.63
C LYS A 54 -13.17 2.87 -1.29
N PRO A 55 -13.54 3.75 -2.24
CA PRO A 55 -13.06 5.12 -2.23
C PRO A 55 -13.52 5.88 -0.99
N THR A 56 -12.58 6.55 -0.35
CA THR A 56 -12.80 7.29 0.90
C THR A 56 -13.05 8.75 0.61
N GLN A 57 -14.12 9.35 1.15
CA GLN A 57 -14.36 10.80 1.08
C GLN A 57 -13.42 11.64 1.99
N THR A 58 -12.33 11.03 2.46
CA THR A 58 -11.35 11.61 3.38
C THR A 58 -9.95 11.40 2.80
N SER A 59 -9.08 12.41 2.97
CA SER A 59 -7.67 12.33 2.59
C SER A 59 -6.84 11.51 3.58
N LEU A 60 -7.40 11.27 4.77
CA LEU A 60 -6.84 10.40 5.79
C LEU A 60 -7.52 9.04 5.70
N VAL A 61 -6.78 8.03 5.25
CA VAL A 61 -7.25 6.65 5.09
C VAL A 61 -6.60 5.76 6.13
N ARG A 62 -7.38 4.92 6.81
CA ARG A 62 -6.86 3.99 7.82
C ARG A 62 -7.12 2.57 7.40
N ILE A 63 -6.05 1.79 7.26
CA ILE A 63 -6.11 0.35 6.97
C ILE A 63 -5.64 -0.38 8.22
N SER A 64 -6.44 -1.31 8.71
CA SER A 64 -6.05 -2.16 9.85
C SER A 64 -6.27 -3.62 9.50
N MET A 65 -5.33 -4.46 9.90
CA MET A 65 -5.47 -5.91 9.79
C MET A 65 -5.01 -6.58 11.08
N LYS A 66 -5.75 -7.60 11.49
CA LYS A 66 -5.39 -8.51 12.58
C LYS A 66 -5.64 -9.93 12.13
N ARG A 67 -4.57 -10.70 11.91
CA ARG A 67 -4.64 -12.12 11.52
C ARG A 67 -3.89 -12.96 12.54
N SER A 68 -4.50 -14.08 12.95
CA SER A 68 -3.92 -14.98 13.95
C SER A 68 -4.10 -16.47 13.69
N ASN A 69 -4.88 -16.85 12.65
CA ASN A 69 -5.42 -18.21 12.54
C ASN A 69 -5.01 -18.97 11.27
N GLU A 70 -4.25 -18.38 10.35
CA GLU A 70 -3.81 -19.05 9.12
C GLU A 70 -2.31 -18.87 8.88
N PRO A 71 -1.57 -19.96 8.58
CA PRO A 71 -0.14 -19.88 8.31
C PRO A 71 0.08 -19.21 6.96
N ILE A 72 0.65 -18.01 6.99
CA ILE A 72 1.23 -17.36 5.81
C ILE A 72 2.74 -17.40 6.02
N LEU A 73 3.43 -18.14 5.16
CA LEU A 73 4.88 -18.29 5.21
C LEU A 73 5.49 -17.53 4.04
N ASN A 74 6.65 -16.94 4.28
CA ASN A 74 7.48 -16.23 3.30
C ASN A 74 6.73 -15.14 2.51
N PHE A 75 6.26 -14.11 3.20
CA PHE A 75 5.53 -13.03 2.55
C PHE A 75 6.02 -11.63 2.95
N TYR A 76 5.67 -10.65 2.12
CA TYR A 76 5.88 -9.22 2.33
C TYR A 76 4.54 -8.51 2.15
N TYR A 77 4.33 -7.38 2.83
CA TYR A 77 3.19 -6.52 2.53
C TYR A 77 3.57 -5.38 1.62
N GLN A 78 2.66 -5.04 0.71
CA GLN A 78 2.65 -3.78 -0.01
C GLN A 78 1.25 -3.17 0.03
N VAL A 79 1.19 -1.87 -0.22
CA VAL A 79 -0.07 -1.16 -0.45
C VAL A 79 0.01 -0.49 -1.81
N ASP A 80 -0.95 -0.79 -2.69
CA ASP A 80 -1.14 -0.03 -3.91
C ASP A 80 -2.25 0.99 -3.72
N ILE A 81 -1.93 2.24 -4.02
CA ILE A 81 -2.86 3.36 -3.98
C ILE A 81 -3.18 3.71 -5.42
N HIS A 82 -4.39 3.40 -5.85
CA HIS A 82 -4.91 3.74 -7.16
C HIS A 82 -5.49 5.14 -7.11
N HIS A 83 -5.06 6.01 -8.03
CA HIS A 83 -5.51 7.40 -8.04
C HIS A 83 -5.52 7.98 -9.45
N LYS A 84 -6.20 9.11 -9.60
CA LYS A 84 -6.22 9.93 -10.82
C LYS A 84 -5.50 11.27 -10.63
N CYS A 85 -4.81 11.47 -9.49
CA CYS A 85 -3.97 12.65 -9.29
C CYS A 85 -2.93 12.76 -10.43
N ASN A 86 -2.95 13.88 -11.13
CA ASN A 86 -2.01 14.19 -12.19
C ASN A 86 -1.27 15.49 -11.86
N ARG A 87 0.06 15.46 -11.98
CA ARG A 87 0.94 16.62 -11.74
C ARG A 87 0.77 17.75 -12.75
N TYR A 88 0.38 17.43 -13.99
CA TYR A 88 0.46 18.37 -15.11
C TYR A 88 -0.89 18.75 -15.72
N ASP A 89 -1.89 17.87 -15.62
CA ASP A 89 -3.21 18.13 -16.21
C ASP A 89 -4.34 17.60 -15.31
N PRO A 90 -5.06 18.49 -14.60
CA PRO A 90 -6.21 18.13 -13.76
C PRO A 90 -7.36 17.47 -14.53
N LYS A 91 -7.43 17.64 -15.85
CA LYS A 91 -8.50 17.05 -16.69
C LYS A 91 -8.15 15.65 -17.17
N ASN A 92 -6.90 15.22 -17.03
CA ASN A 92 -6.47 13.90 -17.45
C ASN A 92 -6.88 12.86 -16.40
N THR A 93 -7.79 11.98 -16.78
CA THR A 93 -8.41 10.95 -15.92
C THR A 93 -7.65 9.62 -15.90
N LYS A 94 -6.44 9.58 -16.46
CA LYS A 94 -5.60 8.37 -16.42
C LYS A 94 -5.38 7.92 -14.99
N GLU A 95 -5.46 6.62 -14.81
CA GLU A 95 -5.21 5.97 -13.53
C GLU A 95 -3.71 5.74 -13.33
N TYR A 96 -3.27 5.91 -12.09
CA TYR A 96 -1.91 5.76 -11.63
C TYR A 96 -1.91 4.87 -10.40
N VAL A 97 -0.79 4.20 -10.15
CA VAL A 97 -0.61 3.38 -8.95
C VAL A 97 0.66 3.80 -8.22
N CYS A 98 0.50 4.13 -6.94
CA CYS A 98 1.58 4.27 -5.99
C CYS A 98 1.70 3.00 -5.16
N THR A 99 2.80 2.26 -5.34
CA THR A 99 3.13 1.09 -4.54
C THR A 99 4.00 1.51 -3.37
N ILE A 100 3.53 1.23 -2.17
CA ILE A 100 4.19 1.50 -0.89
C ILE A 100 4.62 0.20 -0.26
N TRP A 101 5.87 0.16 0.19
CA TRP A 101 6.45 -0.94 0.96
C TRP A 101 6.63 -0.46 2.40
N PRO A 102 5.69 -0.78 3.32
CA PRO A 102 5.81 -0.42 4.72
C PRO A 102 7.12 -0.97 5.31
N GLY A 103 7.85 -0.13 6.04
CA GLY A 103 9.12 -0.53 6.66
C GLY A 103 8.93 -1.51 7.82
N ASP A 104 10.05 -2.04 8.32
CA ASP A 104 10.10 -3.11 9.32
C ASP A 104 9.38 -2.82 10.65
N SER A 105 9.27 -1.54 11.02
CA SER A 105 8.57 -1.09 12.22
C SER A 105 7.06 -0.98 12.04
N CYS A 106 6.55 -1.08 10.82
CA CYS A 106 5.15 -0.78 10.51
C CYS A 106 4.20 -1.96 10.64
N TYR A 107 4.72 -3.17 10.82
CA TYR A 107 3.88 -4.32 11.12
C TYR A 107 4.66 -5.40 11.87
N SER A 108 3.93 -6.11 12.72
CA SER A 108 4.46 -7.21 13.51
C SER A 108 4.29 -8.53 12.75
N CYS A 109 5.36 -9.33 12.72
CA CYS A 109 5.32 -10.73 12.25
C CYS A 109 5.24 -11.71 13.42
N SER A 110 5.23 -11.27 14.68
CA SER A 110 5.29 -12.17 15.85
C SER A 110 4.11 -11.99 16.81
N SER A 111 3.22 -11.05 16.48
CA SER A 111 2.09 -10.67 17.32
C SER A 111 0.99 -10.08 16.45
N ALA A 112 -0.26 -10.43 16.78
CA ALA A 112 -1.45 -9.84 16.19
C ALA A 112 -1.75 -8.43 16.74
N GLN A 113 -0.91 -7.90 17.63
CA GLN A 113 -1.00 -6.52 18.09
C GLN A 113 -0.54 -5.58 16.96
N PRO A 114 -1.39 -4.63 16.51
CA PRO A 114 -1.05 -3.79 15.39
C PRO A 114 0.08 -2.82 15.72
N SER A 115 1.10 -2.81 14.86
CA SER A 115 2.06 -1.70 14.82
C SER A 115 1.43 -0.52 14.11
N LYS A 116 1.53 0.67 14.70
CA LYS A 116 0.95 1.89 14.14
C LYS A 116 1.97 2.64 13.29
N CYS A 117 1.66 2.87 12.01
CA CYS A 117 2.46 3.70 11.12
C CYS A 117 1.63 4.73 10.38
N GLY A 118 2.23 5.91 10.14
CA GLY A 118 1.65 6.98 9.35
C GLY A 118 2.49 7.26 8.11
N PHE A 119 1.84 7.45 6.96
CA PHE A 119 2.45 7.74 5.68
C PHE A 119 1.89 9.05 5.14
N ASN A 120 2.75 10.02 4.83
CA ASN A 120 2.38 11.24 4.13
C ASN A 120 2.81 11.11 2.67
N ILE A 121 1.86 10.99 1.75
CA ILE A 121 2.12 10.64 0.35
C ILE A 121 1.60 11.75 -0.56
N ASP A 122 2.50 12.28 -1.37
CA ASP A 122 2.15 13.19 -2.46
C ASP A 122 2.10 12.40 -3.77
N LEU A 123 0.89 12.11 -4.21
CA LEU A 123 0.57 11.30 -5.38
C LEU A 123 1.01 11.94 -6.70
N SER A 124 1.39 13.23 -6.68
CA SER A 124 1.95 13.91 -7.85
C SER A 124 3.42 13.59 -8.11
N LYS A 125 4.11 12.99 -7.12
CA LYS A 125 5.54 12.66 -7.20
C LYS A 125 5.71 11.20 -7.61
N SER A 126 6.62 10.94 -8.56
CA SER A 126 6.94 9.59 -9.03
C SER A 126 7.73 8.75 -8.02
N SER A 127 8.33 9.38 -7.01
CA SER A 127 9.07 8.72 -5.94
C SER A 127 8.59 9.25 -4.59
N VAL A 128 8.39 8.33 -3.65
CA VAL A 128 8.02 8.63 -2.27
C VAL A 128 8.99 7.91 -1.34
N SER A 129 9.09 8.36 -0.08
CA SER A 129 10.12 7.89 0.87
C SER A 129 10.11 6.37 1.12
N SER A 130 9.04 5.68 0.73
CA SER A 130 8.82 4.25 1.00
C SER A 130 8.23 3.52 -0.22
N GLY A 131 8.34 4.06 -1.43
CA GLY A 131 7.64 3.52 -2.58
C GLY A 131 7.84 4.26 -3.89
N LEU A 132 7.18 3.77 -4.94
CA LEU A 132 7.23 4.34 -6.29
C LEU A 132 5.80 4.57 -6.79
N CYS A 133 5.57 5.74 -7.37
CA CYS A 133 4.34 6.06 -8.09
C CYS A 133 4.64 5.97 -9.58
N THR A 134 4.06 4.98 -10.23
CA THR A 134 4.30 4.70 -11.65
C THR A 134 3.00 4.69 -12.43
N HIS A 135 3.10 4.99 -13.73
CA HIS A 135 1.99 4.76 -14.64
C HIS A 135 1.76 3.26 -14.76
N THR A 136 0.58 2.79 -14.39
CA THR A 136 0.16 1.44 -14.72
C THR A 136 -0.37 1.41 -16.15
N ARG A 137 0.26 0.62 -17.02
CA ARG A 137 -0.50 -0.08 -18.06
C ARG A 137 -1.12 -1.27 -17.37
N TYR A 138 -2.36 -1.13 -16.90
CA TYR A 138 -3.09 -2.25 -16.33
C TYR A 138 -3.46 -3.21 -17.47
N THR A 139 -2.93 -4.43 -17.42
CA THR A 139 -3.58 -5.59 -18.03
C THR A 139 -4.25 -6.32 -16.88
N PRO A 140 -5.60 -6.34 -16.81
CA PRO A 140 -6.29 -7.21 -15.87
C PRO A 140 -5.82 -8.64 -16.13
N GLN A 141 -5.36 -9.34 -15.08
CA GLN A 141 -5.28 -10.80 -15.17
C GLN A 141 -6.72 -11.32 -15.07
N SER A 142 -7.19 -11.80 -16.22
CA SER A 142 -8.44 -12.54 -16.41
C SER A 142 -8.42 -13.87 -15.69
#